data_AF-A0A532DT39-F1
#
_entry.id   AF-A0A532DT39-F1
#
_cell.length_a   1.000
_cell.length_b   1.000
_cell.length_c   1.000
_cell.angle_alpha   90.00
_cell.angle_beta   90.00
_cell.angle_gamma   90.00
#
_symmetry.space_group_name_H-M   'P 1'
#
loop_
_entity.id
_entity.type
_entity.pdbx_description
1 polymer ?
#
loop_
_entity_poly.entity_id
_entity_poly.type
_entity_poly.pdbx_seq_one_letter_code
_entity_poly.pdbx_strand_id
1 'polypeptide(L)'
;MQMSNPWFRRGGILAAGLLLCSGLVATPAMAASITYNFTGDVTRVDPLVSPRFNNSMTMKGSMTFDMDLVDQHPGDSSSGLYGVESFTLTIGGYTATLGPSLAGSTQFLNDSPDLKGLDGVFALMEELNGANENFNGNFLGPRLFGIALVGPSNLLVSDALPMSAPSLSSLAFNEFRLAFGPDGVAGGVSGVVTSLTAVPLPAAVLLFGAGLISLVGLGAGGLRNIRGAKA
;
A
#
# COMPACT_ATOMS: atom_id res chain seq x y z
N MET A 1 -54.35 13.99 56.14
CA MET A 1 -53.07 14.62 55.73
C MET A 1 -52.07 13.51 55.45
N GLN A 2 -51.73 13.30 54.17
CA GLN A 2 -50.69 12.38 53.76
C GLN A 2 -50.00 13.01 52.55
N MET A 3 -48.82 13.62 52.78
CA MET A 3 -48.00 14.22 51.74
C MET A 3 -47.12 13.13 51.13
N SER A 4 -47.31 12.87 49.83
CA SER A 4 -46.40 12.03 49.04
C SER A 4 -45.30 12.90 48.43
N ASN A 5 -44.04 12.48 48.61
CA ASN A 5 -42.85 13.23 48.24
C ASN A 5 -42.34 12.75 46.86
N PRO A 6 -42.19 13.62 45.83
CA PRO A 6 -41.79 13.20 44.50
C PRO A 6 -40.27 13.35 44.31
N TRP A 7 -39.48 12.45 44.89
CA TRP A 7 -38.00 12.49 44.81
C TRP A 7 -37.36 11.46 43.86
N PHE A 8 -38.15 10.64 43.16
CA PHE A 8 -37.63 9.45 42.45
C PHE A 8 -37.76 9.45 40.92
N ARG A 9 -37.67 10.60 40.24
CA ARG A 9 -37.82 10.66 38.77
C ARG A 9 -36.65 11.19 37.95
N ARG A 10 -35.45 11.40 38.53
CA ARG A 10 -34.30 11.95 37.80
C ARG A 10 -33.09 11.00 37.63
N GLY A 11 -33.14 9.78 38.16
CA GLY A 11 -32.01 8.83 38.08
C GLY A 11 -31.91 8.01 36.79
N GLY A 12 -32.96 7.95 35.96
CA GLY A 12 -33.05 6.98 34.86
C GLY A 12 -32.30 7.34 33.57
N ILE A 13 -31.95 8.61 33.35
CA ILE A 13 -31.39 9.05 32.05
C ILE A 13 -29.86 8.99 32.03
N LEU A 14 -29.19 9.08 33.19
CA LEU A 14 -27.72 9.00 33.25
C LEU A 14 -27.20 7.56 33.14
N ALA A 15 -27.99 6.56 33.53
CA ALA A 15 -27.60 5.15 33.44
C ALA A 15 -27.68 4.57 32.02
N ALA A 16 -28.57 5.08 31.17
CA ALA A 16 -28.71 4.60 29.78
C ALA A 16 -27.58 5.10 28.86
N GLY A 17 -27.02 6.29 29.13
CA GLY A 17 -25.92 6.86 28.34
C GLY A 17 -24.59 6.13 28.53
N LEU A 18 -24.29 5.68 29.76
CA LEU A 18 -23.04 4.97 30.05
C LEU A 18 -23.07 3.50 29.56
N LEU A 19 -24.25 2.88 29.51
CA LEU A 19 -24.42 1.49 29.06
C LEU A 19 -24.30 1.32 27.54
N LEU A 20 -24.56 2.37 26.76
CA LEU A 20 -24.37 2.37 25.30
C LEU A 20 -22.90 2.59 24.88
N CYS A 21 -22.06 3.14 25.75
CA CYS A 21 -20.61 3.22 25.52
C CYS A 21 -19.88 1.89 25.80
N SER A 22 -20.50 0.98 26.56
CA SER A 22 -19.90 -0.32 26.91
C SER A 22 -20.11 -1.41 25.84
N GLY A 23 -20.97 -1.16 24.85
CA GLY A 23 -21.34 -2.15 23.83
C GLY A 23 -20.66 -1.96 22.46
N LEU A 24 -19.99 -0.83 22.24
CA LEU A 24 -19.14 -0.66 21.07
C LEU A 24 -17.81 -1.32 21.40
N VAL A 25 -17.75 -2.64 21.18
CA VAL A 25 -16.48 -3.27 20.82
C VAL A 25 -16.06 -2.56 19.54
N ALA A 26 -15.27 -1.50 19.68
CA ALA A 26 -14.54 -0.93 18.57
C ALA A 26 -13.63 -2.06 18.10
N THR A 27 -14.09 -2.85 17.13
CA THR A 27 -13.18 -3.63 16.32
C THR A 27 -12.14 -2.64 15.84
N PRO A 28 -10.84 -2.85 16.10
CA PRO A 28 -9.84 -1.98 15.53
C PRO A 28 -10.13 -1.94 14.02
N ALA A 29 -10.41 -0.77 13.48
CA ALA A 29 -10.53 -0.59 12.05
C ALA A 29 -9.11 -0.78 11.50
N MET A 30 -8.71 -2.04 11.28
CA MET A 30 -7.41 -2.40 10.76
C MET A 30 -7.41 -2.37 9.24
N ALA A 31 -7.99 -1.34 8.63
CA ALA A 31 -7.65 -1.01 7.25
C ALA A 31 -6.29 -0.29 7.26
N ALA A 32 -5.25 -1.03 7.61
CA ALA A 32 -3.89 -0.53 7.64
C ALA A 32 -3.24 -0.91 6.31
N SER A 33 -3.35 -0.07 5.29
CA SER A 33 -2.52 -0.25 4.11
C SER A 33 -1.07 0.14 4.40
N ILE A 34 -0.14 -0.46 3.66
CA ILE A 34 1.27 -0.05 3.64
C ILE A 34 1.67 0.38 2.25
N THR A 35 2.30 1.54 2.18
CA THR A 35 2.84 2.07 0.94
C THR A 35 4.36 1.99 0.98
N TYR A 36 4.95 1.31 0.00
CA TYR A 36 6.36 1.38 -0.28
C TYR A 36 6.62 2.46 -1.33
N ASN A 37 7.48 3.41 -1.00
CA ASN A 37 7.99 4.38 -1.96
C ASN A 37 9.41 4.00 -2.36
N PHE A 38 9.68 4.03 -3.66
CA PHE A 38 10.95 3.62 -4.22
C PHE A 38 11.51 4.69 -5.18
N THR A 39 12.83 4.80 -5.21
CA THR A 39 13.57 5.58 -6.21
C THR A 39 14.73 4.76 -6.76
N GLY A 40 15.21 5.11 -7.94
CA GLY A 40 16.29 4.40 -8.60
C GLY A 40 16.85 5.16 -9.79
N ASP A 41 18.00 4.69 -10.26
CA ASP A 41 18.71 5.27 -11.40
C ASP A 41 18.61 4.35 -12.61
N VAL A 42 18.35 4.92 -13.78
CA VAL A 42 18.34 4.17 -15.04
C VAL A 42 19.78 3.87 -15.46
N THR A 43 20.13 2.59 -15.55
CA THR A 43 21.48 2.16 -15.92
C THR A 43 21.53 1.52 -17.31
N ARG A 44 20.39 1.05 -17.83
CA ARG A 44 20.29 0.42 -19.13
C ARG A 44 19.00 0.81 -19.83
N VAL A 45 19.13 1.17 -21.10
CA VAL A 45 18.02 1.51 -21.99
C VAL A 45 18.17 0.70 -23.27
N ASP A 46 17.13 -0.05 -23.64
CA ASP A 46 17.16 -0.78 -24.91
C ASP A 46 17.09 0.21 -26.09
N PRO A 47 17.82 -0.02 -27.20
CA PRO A 47 17.88 0.91 -28.33
C PRO A 47 16.52 1.27 -28.92
N LEU A 48 15.54 0.37 -28.83
CA LEU A 48 14.18 0.60 -29.33
C LEU A 48 13.51 1.79 -28.64
N VAL A 49 13.67 1.92 -27.31
CA VAL A 49 13.00 2.96 -26.51
C VAL A 49 13.88 4.21 -26.33
N SER A 50 15.05 4.23 -26.95
CA SER A 50 15.90 5.41 -27.09
C SER A 50 15.39 6.31 -28.23
N PRO A 51 15.47 7.66 -28.14
CA PRO A 51 16.07 8.46 -27.07
C PRO A 51 15.08 8.86 -25.97
N ARG A 52 13.86 8.32 -25.98
CA ARG A 52 12.80 8.69 -25.02
C ARG A 52 13.22 8.45 -23.58
N PHE A 53 14.02 7.41 -23.35
CA PHE A 53 14.70 7.14 -22.10
C PHE A 53 16.22 7.21 -22.29
N ASN A 54 16.93 7.54 -21.22
CA ASN A 54 18.39 7.54 -21.19
C ASN A 54 18.91 7.33 -19.75
N ASN A 55 20.21 7.07 -19.62
CA ASN A 55 20.85 6.74 -18.35
C ASN A 55 21.03 7.93 -17.38
N SER A 56 20.62 9.15 -17.75
CA SER A 56 20.58 10.29 -16.82
C SER A 56 19.23 10.42 -16.09
N MET A 57 18.25 9.58 -16.47
CA MET A 57 16.93 9.60 -15.86
C MET A 57 16.89 8.82 -14.55
N THR A 58 16.05 9.31 -13.65
CA THR A 58 15.70 8.61 -12.40
C THR A 58 14.31 8.03 -12.51
N MET A 59 14.14 6.87 -11.88
CA MET A 59 12.86 6.23 -11.62
C MET A 59 12.37 6.59 -10.21
N LYS A 60 11.07 6.84 -10.07
CA LYS A 60 10.38 7.02 -8.78
C LYS A 60 9.02 6.36 -8.85
N GLY A 61 8.52 5.86 -7.74
CA GLY A 61 7.17 5.31 -7.71
C GLY A 61 6.73 4.91 -6.32
N SER A 62 5.51 4.40 -6.25
CA SER A 62 4.95 3.85 -5.03
C SER A 62 4.09 2.64 -5.31
N MET A 63 4.04 1.74 -4.33
CA MET A 63 3.24 0.53 -4.35
C MET A 63 2.54 0.39 -3.01
N THR A 64 1.21 0.25 -3.03
CA THR A 64 0.40 0.12 -1.83
C THR A 64 -0.20 -1.27 -1.77
N PHE A 65 -0.12 -1.87 -0.59
CA PHE A 65 -0.73 -3.14 -0.25
C PHE A 65 -1.81 -2.91 0.79
N ASP A 66 -2.90 -3.64 0.64
CA ASP A 66 -3.89 -3.80 1.69
C ASP A 66 -3.46 -4.96 2.60
N MET A 67 -3.26 -4.71 3.89
CA MET A 67 -2.86 -5.74 4.85
C MET A 67 -3.99 -6.71 5.20
N ASP A 68 -5.24 -6.40 4.84
CA ASP A 68 -6.35 -7.34 4.98
C ASP A 68 -6.35 -8.42 3.89
N LEU A 69 -5.53 -8.24 2.84
CA LEU A 69 -5.34 -9.28 1.82
C LEU A 69 -4.48 -10.42 2.38
N VAL A 70 -5.11 -11.59 2.43
CA VAL A 70 -4.48 -12.84 2.88
C VAL A 70 -3.35 -13.22 1.92
N ASP A 71 -2.24 -13.67 2.49
CA ASP A 71 -1.19 -14.37 1.74
C ASP A 71 -1.81 -15.45 0.85
N GLN A 72 -1.56 -15.37 -0.45
CA GLN A 72 -2.10 -16.31 -1.43
C GLN A 72 -1.40 -17.67 -1.41
N HIS A 73 -0.29 -17.82 -0.68
CA HIS A 73 0.38 -19.09 -0.40
C HIS A 73 0.31 -19.47 1.09
N PRO A 74 -0.91 -19.58 1.69
CA PRO A 74 -1.00 -19.85 3.12
C PRO A 74 -0.46 -21.25 3.44
N GLY A 75 0.52 -21.31 4.35
CA GLY A 75 1.09 -22.56 4.87
C GLY A 75 2.49 -22.90 4.36
N ASP A 76 3.07 -22.11 3.46
CA ASP A 76 4.50 -22.16 3.13
C ASP A 76 5.25 -21.06 3.88
N SER A 77 5.96 -21.43 4.95
CA SER A 77 6.77 -20.49 5.76
C SER A 77 7.91 -19.80 5.00
N SER A 78 8.17 -20.23 3.77
CA SER A 78 9.29 -19.79 2.92
C SER A 78 8.83 -18.85 1.81
N SER A 79 7.53 -18.74 1.54
CA SER A 79 7.02 -17.85 0.51
C SER A 79 5.65 -17.28 0.81
N GLY A 80 5.53 -15.95 0.67
CA GLY A 80 4.27 -15.23 0.74
C GLY A 80 4.00 -14.45 -0.53
N LEU A 81 2.73 -14.38 -0.95
CA LEU A 81 2.30 -13.67 -2.15
C LEU A 81 1.16 -12.70 -1.84
N TYR A 82 1.41 -11.41 -2.07
CA TYR A 82 0.50 -10.31 -1.73
C TYR A 82 0.06 -9.54 -2.97
N GLY A 83 -1.23 -9.24 -3.04
CA GLY A 83 -1.81 -8.41 -4.09
C GLY A 83 -1.49 -6.92 -3.89
N VAL A 84 -1.28 -6.22 -4.99
CA VAL A 84 -1.04 -4.77 -4.99
C VAL A 84 -2.36 -4.03 -5.22
N GLU A 85 -2.70 -3.13 -4.30
CA GLU A 85 -3.91 -2.30 -4.37
C GLU A 85 -3.73 -1.12 -5.34
N SER A 86 -2.58 -0.46 -5.26
CA SER A 86 -2.24 0.65 -6.16
C SER A 86 -0.76 0.69 -6.48
N PHE A 87 -0.46 1.10 -7.71
CA PHE A 87 0.90 1.24 -8.21
C PHE A 87 1.01 2.47 -9.09
N THR A 88 2.10 3.22 -8.90
CA THR A 88 2.51 4.29 -9.81
C THR A 88 4.01 4.28 -10.01
N LEU A 89 4.42 4.58 -11.23
CA LEU A 89 5.80 4.64 -11.67
C LEU A 89 6.00 5.87 -12.53
N THR A 90 7.08 6.60 -12.28
CA THR A 90 7.53 7.72 -13.10
C THR A 90 9.00 7.53 -13.45
N ILE A 91 9.34 7.63 -14.74
CA ILE A 91 10.72 7.65 -15.22
C ILE A 91 10.89 8.87 -16.12
N GLY A 92 11.66 9.85 -15.66
CA GLY A 92 11.70 11.17 -16.30
C GLY A 92 10.31 11.79 -16.34
N GLY A 93 9.75 11.99 -17.54
CA GLY A 93 8.38 12.47 -17.76
C GLY A 93 7.36 11.38 -18.12
N TYR A 94 7.76 10.11 -18.17
CA TYR A 94 6.84 9.00 -18.46
C TYR A 94 6.17 8.51 -17.18
N THR A 95 4.85 8.27 -17.20
CA THR A 95 4.12 7.71 -16.06
C THR A 95 3.39 6.43 -16.46
N ALA A 96 3.49 5.40 -15.61
CA ALA A 96 2.71 4.18 -15.68
C ALA A 96 2.00 3.93 -14.34
N THR A 97 0.86 3.25 -14.41
CA THR A 97 0.00 2.92 -13.27
C THR A 97 -0.49 1.48 -13.40
N LEU A 98 -1.03 0.91 -12.33
CA LEU A 98 -1.67 -0.40 -12.40
C LEU A 98 -2.82 -0.37 -13.42
N GLY A 99 -2.90 -1.37 -14.30
CA GLY A 99 -4.00 -1.48 -15.24
C GLY A 99 -5.31 -1.98 -14.62
N PRO A 100 -6.42 -1.87 -15.36
CA PRO A 100 -7.77 -2.17 -14.86
C PRO A 100 -8.06 -3.66 -14.64
N SER A 101 -7.20 -4.56 -15.12
CA SER A 101 -7.42 -6.02 -15.18
C SER A 101 -6.68 -6.82 -14.09
N LEU A 102 -6.00 -6.12 -13.15
CA LEU A 102 -5.40 -6.62 -11.90
C LEU A 102 -4.57 -7.91 -12.00
N ALA A 103 -3.25 -7.75 -12.19
CA ALA A 103 -2.25 -8.71 -11.73
C ALA A 103 -0.98 -7.96 -11.31
N GLY A 104 -1.09 -7.15 -10.25
CA GLY A 104 0.07 -6.71 -9.48
C GLY A 104 0.24 -7.66 -8.31
N SER A 105 1.31 -8.45 -8.30
CA SER A 105 1.64 -9.32 -7.18
C SER A 105 3.06 -9.06 -6.71
N THR A 106 3.27 -9.17 -5.40
CA THR A 106 4.62 -9.15 -4.83
C THR A 106 4.82 -10.40 -4.01
N GLN A 107 5.87 -11.13 -4.38
CA GLN A 107 6.30 -12.33 -3.70
C GLN A 107 7.45 -11.99 -2.75
N PHE A 108 7.33 -12.48 -1.52
CA PHE A 108 8.38 -12.45 -0.52
C PHE A 108 8.85 -13.89 -0.34
N LEU A 109 10.13 -14.12 -0.56
CA LEU A 109 10.78 -15.42 -0.46
C LEU A 109 11.76 -15.37 0.71
N ASN A 110 11.41 -16.05 1.79
CA ASN A 110 12.19 -16.13 3.01
C ASN A 110 12.90 -17.49 3.09
N ASP A 111 14.23 -17.48 3.26
CA ASP A 111 15.11 -18.65 3.27
C ASP A 111 14.82 -19.62 2.11
N SER A 112 14.66 -19.07 0.89
CA SER A 112 14.19 -19.85 -0.25
C SER A 112 15.28 -20.80 -0.78
N PRO A 113 14.98 -22.09 -0.94
CA PRO A 113 15.92 -23.05 -1.53
C PRO A 113 16.22 -22.72 -3.01
N ASP A 114 15.28 -22.08 -3.72
CA ASP A 114 15.44 -21.67 -5.12
C ASP A 114 16.48 -20.55 -5.26
N LEU A 115 16.63 -19.74 -4.22
CA LEU A 115 17.67 -18.70 -4.12
C LEU A 115 18.92 -19.21 -3.39
N LYS A 116 19.04 -20.53 -3.15
CA LYS A 116 20.16 -21.18 -2.47
C LYS A 116 20.34 -20.74 -1.01
N GLY A 117 19.23 -20.58 -0.28
CA GLY A 117 19.26 -20.10 1.11
C GLY A 117 19.56 -18.61 1.17
N LEU A 118 18.94 -17.85 0.28
CA LEU A 118 18.93 -16.39 0.27
C LEU A 118 17.48 -15.93 0.33
N ASP A 119 17.31 -14.68 0.71
CA ASP A 119 15.99 -14.04 0.74
C ASP A 119 15.79 -13.19 -0.51
N GLY A 120 14.55 -13.12 -0.98
CA GLY A 120 14.18 -12.36 -2.16
C GLY A 120 12.85 -11.64 -2.01
N VAL A 121 12.78 -10.42 -2.53
CA VAL A 121 11.53 -9.70 -2.76
C VAL A 121 11.38 -9.46 -4.25
N PHE A 122 10.31 -9.98 -4.82
CA PHE A 122 10.00 -9.87 -6.25
C PHE A 122 8.63 -9.22 -6.42
N ALA A 123 8.62 -7.96 -6.83
CA ALA A 123 7.39 -7.26 -7.14
C ALA A 123 7.19 -7.26 -8.66
N LEU A 124 6.05 -7.78 -9.13
CA LEU A 124 5.72 -7.88 -10.55
C LEU A 124 4.35 -7.24 -10.82
N MET A 125 4.37 -6.17 -11.61
CA MET A 125 3.18 -5.48 -12.07
C MET A 125 2.95 -5.81 -13.53
N GLU A 126 1.94 -6.62 -13.81
CA GLU A 126 1.52 -6.93 -15.16
C GLU A 126 0.44 -5.95 -15.62
N GLU A 127 0.29 -5.83 -16.95
CA GLU A 127 -0.74 -5.03 -17.61
C GLU A 127 -0.77 -3.57 -17.15
N LEU A 128 0.37 -2.89 -17.22
CA LEU A 128 0.45 -1.49 -16.86
C LEU A 128 -0.40 -0.59 -17.77
N ASN A 129 -1.00 0.43 -17.18
CA ASN A 129 -1.64 1.53 -17.91
C ASN A 129 -0.69 2.73 -17.99
N GLY A 130 -0.50 3.26 -19.20
CA GLY A 130 0.30 4.45 -19.46
C GLY A 130 0.17 4.89 -20.91
N ALA A 131 0.75 6.04 -21.25
CA ALA A 131 0.71 6.53 -22.62
C ALA A 131 1.43 5.55 -23.55
N ASN A 132 0.82 5.28 -24.71
CA ASN A 132 1.52 4.66 -25.83
C ASN A 132 2.48 5.69 -26.40
N GLU A 133 3.74 5.30 -26.56
CA GLU A 133 4.80 6.17 -27.08
C GLU A 133 5.25 5.62 -28.44
N ASN A 134 5.65 6.52 -29.34
CA ASN A 134 6.20 6.13 -30.64
C ASN A 134 7.70 5.87 -30.50
N PHE A 135 8.07 4.59 -30.44
CA PHE A 135 9.44 4.11 -30.40
C PHE A 135 9.87 3.67 -31.79
N ASN A 136 10.55 4.58 -32.50
CA ASN A 136 11.12 4.33 -33.82
C ASN A 136 10.09 3.79 -34.85
N GLY A 137 8.88 4.34 -34.86
CA GLY A 137 7.79 3.94 -35.74
C GLY A 137 6.80 2.93 -35.12
N ASN A 138 7.10 2.40 -33.93
CA ASN A 138 6.22 1.45 -33.23
C ASN A 138 5.52 2.14 -32.07
N PHE A 139 4.19 2.16 -32.07
CA PHE A 139 3.40 2.67 -30.95
C PHE A 139 3.27 1.58 -29.89
N LEU A 140 4.05 1.68 -28.81
CA LEU A 140 4.06 0.68 -27.74
C LEU A 140 3.65 1.31 -26.41
N GLY A 141 2.80 0.60 -25.67
CA GLY A 141 2.46 0.91 -24.28
C GLY A 141 3.36 0.19 -23.29
N PRO A 142 3.29 0.55 -22.00
CA PRO A 142 3.99 -0.17 -20.95
C PRO A 142 3.29 -1.53 -20.77
N ARG A 143 4.07 -2.57 -20.49
CA ARG A 143 3.51 -3.91 -20.28
C ARG A 143 3.73 -4.38 -18.85
N LEU A 144 4.99 -4.38 -18.42
CA LEU A 144 5.41 -5.05 -17.21
C LEU A 144 6.41 -4.18 -16.47
N PHE A 145 6.24 -4.09 -15.16
CA PHE A 145 7.25 -3.55 -14.27
C PHE A 145 7.63 -4.60 -13.23
N GLY A 146 8.94 -4.74 -12.99
CA GLY A 146 9.50 -5.65 -12.02
C GLY A 146 10.48 -4.94 -11.11
N ILE A 147 10.47 -5.26 -9.81
CA ILE A 147 11.57 -5.00 -8.87
C ILE A 147 12.01 -6.35 -8.30
N ALA A 148 13.31 -6.60 -8.31
CA ALA A 148 13.93 -7.78 -7.72
C ALA A 148 15.01 -7.35 -6.74
N LEU A 149 14.79 -7.66 -5.46
CA LEU A 149 15.73 -7.42 -4.36
C LEU A 149 16.14 -8.78 -3.80
N VAL A 150 17.42 -9.12 -3.85
CA VAL A 150 17.93 -10.40 -3.31
C VAL A 150 19.09 -10.11 -2.37
N GLY A 151 19.07 -10.74 -1.21
CA GLY A 151 20.04 -10.51 -0.14
C GLY A 151 20.30 -11.76 0.69
N PRO A 152 21.03 -11.63 1.80
CA PRO A 152 21.30 -12.74 2.72
C PRO A 152 19.99 -13.31 3.31
N SER A 153 20.02 -14.53 3.84
CA SER A 153 18.87 -15.25 4.43
C SER A 153 18.29 -14.67 5.72
N ASN A 154 18.71 -13.47 6.09
CA ASN A 154 18.19 -12.72 7.23
C ASN A 154 17.65 -11.35 6.82
N LEU A 155 17.46 -11.13 5.52
CA LEU A 155 16.85 -9.93 4.96
C LEU A 155 15.36 -9.86 5.32
N LEU A 156 14.71 -11.02 5.28
CA LEU A 156 13.33 -11.25 5.67
C LEU A 156 13.33 -12.11 6.94
N VAL A 157 12.34 -11.86 7.80
CA VAL A 157 12.16 -12.61 9.06
C VAL A 157 11.09 -13.70 8.88
N SER A 158 10.24 -13.54 7.87
CA SER A 158 9.10 -14.40 7.54
C SER A 158 8.67 -14.18 6.09
N ASP A 159 7.79 -15.07 5.61
CA ASP A 159 6.93 -14.93 4.43
C ASP A 159 5.92 -13.76 4.50
N ALA A 160 5.67 -13.23 5.71
CA ALA A 160 4.77 -12.08 5.91
C ALA A 160 5.23 -10.80 5.19
N LEU A 161 4.26 -9.99 4.71
CA LEU A 161 4.51 -8.66 4.15
C LEU A 161 5.28 -7.77 5.16
N PRO A 162 6.52 -7.32 4.86
CA PRO A 162 7.34 -6.62 5.83
C PRO A 162 6.86 -5.21 6.17
N MET A 163 6.57 -4.91 7.44
CA MET A 163 6.14 -3.57 7.86
C MET A 163 7.21 -2.47 7.71
N SER A 164 8.45 -2.86 7.40
CA SER A 164 9.60 -1.99 7.17
C SER A 164 10.29 -2.37 5.87
N ALA A 165 10.86 -1.38 5.18
CA ALA A 165 11.65 -1.63 3.98
C ALA A 165 12.97 -2.35 4.34
N PRO A 166 13.38 -3.39 3.58
CA PRO A 166 14.71 -3.98 3.73
C PRO A 166 15.81 -2.96 3.39
N SER A 167 16.97 -3.08 4.04
CA SER A 167 18.12 -2.22 3.75
C SER A 167 18.70 -2.57 2.38
N LEU A 168 18.84 -1.57 1.51
CA LEU A 168 19.43 -1.78 0.18
C LEU A 168 20.93 -2.08 0.24
N SER A 169 21.64 -1.65 1.30
CA SER A 169 23.09 -1.85 1.44
C SER A 169 23.49 -3.30 1.73
N SER A 170 22.55 -4.13 2.17
CA SER A 170 22.76 -5.55 2.42
C SER A 170 22.39 -6.43 1.23
N LEU A 171 21.85 -5.86 0.16
CA LEU A 171 21.42 -6.62 -1.01
C LEU A 171 22.61 -7.00 -1.88
N ALA A 172 22.61 -8.24 -2.35
CA ALA A 172 23.49 -8.69 -3.42
C ALA A 172 22.99 -8.23 -4.79
N PHE A 173 21.68 -8.01 -4.91
CA PHE A 173 21.00 -7.65 -6.15
C PHE A 173 19.80 -6.74 -5.88
N ASN A 174 19.66 -5.64 -6.62
CA ASN A 174 18.61 -4.63 -6.43
C ASN A 174 18.23 -3.95 -7.76
N GLU A 175 17.57 -4.69 -8.64
CA GLU A 175 17.24 -4.21 -9.99
C GLU A 175 15.75 -3.89 -10.14
N PHE A 176 15.47 -2.92 -11.01
CA PHE A 176 14.13 -2.69 -11.55
C PHE A 176 14.14 -2.79 -13.07
N ARG A 177 12.98 -3.12 -13.64
CA ARG A 177 12.77 -3.13 -15.08
C ARG A 177 11.36 -2.67 -15.44
N LEU A 178 11.25 -1.83 -16.45
CA LEU A 178 10.02 -1.49 -17.16
C LEU A 178 10.13 -1.99 -18.60
N ALA A 179 9.19 -2.81 -19.05
CA ALA A 179 9.11 -3.32 -20.41
C ALA A 179 7.95 -2.69 -21.19
N PHE A 180 8.14 -2.53 -22.49
CA PHE A 180 7.18 -1.94 -23.43
C PHE A 180 6.82 -2.92 -24.53
N GLY A 181 5.58 -2.85 -25.00
CA GLY A 181 5.07 -3.70 -26.08
C GLY A 181 4.81 -5.15 -25.66
N PRO A 182 4.37 -6.00 -26.61
CA PRO A 182 4.02 -7.39 -26.34
C PRO A 182 5.24 -8.22 -25.91
N ASP A 183 4.98 -9.42 -25.39
CA ASP A 183 6.03 -10.39 -25.07
C ASP A 183 6.96 -10.66 -26.25
N GLY A 184 8.25 -10.80 -25.95
CA GLY A 184 9.30 -11.01 -26.95
C GLY A 184 9.84 -9.74 -27.61
N VAL A 185 9.25 -8.57 -27.38
CA VAL A 185 9.81 -7.29 -27.85
C VAL A 185 10.92 -6.82 -26.92
N ALA A 186 12.10 -6.55 -27.48
CA ALA A 186 13.26 -6.02 -26.76
C ALA A 186 13.14 -4.50 -26.51
N GLY A 187 12.01 -4.06 -25.93
CA GLY A 187 11.76 -2.68 -25.55
C GLY A 187 11.70 -2.55 -24.03
N GLY A 188 12.67 -1.87 -23.43
CA GLY A 188 12.68 -1.72 -21.98
C GLY A 188 13.72 -0.76 -21.44
N VAL A 189 13.51 -0.42 -20.17
CA VAL A 189 14.37 0.41 -19.34
C VAL A 189 14.62 -0.36 -18.06
N SER A 190 15.87 -0.47 -17.63
CA SER A 190 16.22 -1.11 -16.37
C SER A 190 17.27 -0.30 -15.63
N GLY A 191 17.38 -0.58 -14.34
CA GLY A 191 18.21 0.21 -13.45
C GLY A 191 18.34 -0.40 -12.07
N VAL A 192 18.90 0.39 -11.17
CA VAL A 192 19.11 -0.02 -9.77
C VAL A 192 18.22 0.80 -8.86
N VAL A 193 17.68 0.16 -7.81
CA VAL A 193 16.91 0.84 -6.78
C VAL A 193 17.88 1.52 -5.81
N THR A 194 17.72 2.83 -5.58
CA THR A 194 18.60 3.65 -4.73
C THR A 194 17.99 4.02 -3.39
N SER A 195 16.65 4.03 -3.29
CA SER A 195 15.94 4.24 -2.03
C SER A 195 14.69 3.38 -2.00
N LEU A 196 14.41 2.79 -0.85
CA LEU A 196 13.17 2.07 -0.56
C LEU A 196 12.73 2.44 0.85
N THR A 197 11.49 2.89 0.98
CA THR A 197 10.91 3.29 2.26
C THR A 197 9.52 2.70 2.38
N ALA A 198 9.16 2.24 3.58
CA ALA A 198 7.83 1.72 3.86
C ALA A 198 7.12 2.68 4.81
N VAL A 199 5.89 3.04 4.48
CA VAL A 199 5.06 3.97 5.24
C VAL A 199 3.75 3.27 5.58
N PRO A 200 3.60 2.74 6.81
CA PRO A 200 2.30 2.30 7.30
C PRO A 200 1.34 3.49 7.40
N LEU A 201 0.04 3.26 7.16
CA LEU A 201 -0.97 4.30 7.34
C LEU A 201 -0.90 4.89 8.77
N PRO A 202 -0.74 6.22 8.94
CA PRO A 202 -0.64 6.80 10.28
C PRO A 202 -1.92 6.58 11.08
N ALA A 203 -1.79 6.05 12.30
CA ALA A 203 -2.91 5.88 13.25
C ALA A 203 -3.68 7.19 13.52
N ALA A 204 -3.03 8.34 13.32
CA ALA A 204 -3.63 9.66 13.41
C ALA A 204 -4.79 9.88 12.41
N VAL A 205 -4.74 9.26 11.21
CA VAL A 205 -5.83 9.35 10.23
C VAL A 205 -7.09 8.65 10.74
N LEU A 206 -6.92 7.47 11.35
CA LEU A 206 -8.01 6.74 11.99
C LEU A 206 -8.56 7.49 13.21
N LEU A 207 -7.67 8.03 14.06
CA LEU A 207 -8.07 8.81 15.24
C LEU A 207 -8.80 10.11 14.85
N PHE A 208 -8.34 10.78 13.80
CA PHE A 208 -8.99 11.98 13.27
C PHE A 208 -10.36 11.64 12.66
N GLY A 209 -10.46 10.56 11.89
CA GLY A 209 -11.73 10.07 11.34
C GLY A 209 -12.75 9.71 12.43
N ALA A 210 -12.34 8.91 13.42
CA ALA A 210 -13.17 8.56 14.57
C ALA A 210 -13.54 9.80 15.40
N GLY A 211 -12.60 10.73 15.59
CA GLY A 211 -12.81 12.00 16.29
C GLY A 211 -13.83 12.90 15.59
N LEU A 212 -13.78 12.99 14.26
CA LEU A 212 -14.74 13.77 13.47
C LEU A 212 -16.15 13.19 13.55
N ILE A 213 -16.29 11.86 13.46
CA ILE A 213 -17.58 11.17 13.62
C ILE A 213 -18.16 11.43 15.03
N SER A 214 -17.32 11.32 16.06
CA SER A 214 -17.70 11.62 17.44
C SER A 214 -18.18 13.07 17.61
N LEU A 215 -17.47 14.04 17.00
CA LEU A 215 -17.81 15.45 17.08
C LEU A 215 -19.13 15.78 16.37
N VAL A 216 -19.38 15.21 15.19
CA VAL A 216 -20.66 15.38 14.47
C VAL A 216 -21.83 14.77 15.27
N GLY A 217 -21.62 13.60 15.89
CA GLY A 217 -22.60 12.98 16.78
C GLY A 217 -22.92 13.82 18.02
N LEU A 218 -21.91 14.43 18.64
CA LEU A 218 -22.10 15.34 19.79
C LEU A 218 -22.73 16.68 19.40
N GLY A 219 -22.38 17.24 18.23
CA GLY A 219 -22.91 18.52 17.74
C GLY A 219 -24.40 18.47 17.37
N ALA A 220 -24.87 17.36 16.79
CA ALA A 220 -26.27 17.17 16.43
C ALA A 220 -27.20 16.94 17.64
N GLY A 221 -26.68 16.40 18.75
CA GLY A 221 -27.41 16.21 20.01
C GLY A 221 -27.52 17.47 20.87
N GLY A 222 -26.48 18.32 20.89
CA GLY A 222 -26.42 19.51 21.73
C GLY A 222 -27.40 20.63 21.34
N LEU A 223 -27.69 20.79 20.05
CA LEU A 223 -28.58 21.85 19.55
C LEU A 223 -30.08 21.57 19.79
N ARG A 224 -30.47 20.31 20.02
CA ARG A 224 -31.86 19.94 20.32
C ARG A 224 -32.27 20.36 21.73
N ASN A 225 -31.32 20.49 22.66
CA ASN A 225 -31.59 20.86 24.05
C ASN A 225 -31.70 22.38 24.26
N ILE A 226 -31.24 23.21 23.31
CA ILE A 226 -31.30 24.68 23.43
C ILE A 226 -32.66 25.24 22.93
N ARG A 227 -33.40 24.50 22.09
CA ARG A 227 -34.73 24.90 21.60
C ARG A 227 -35.90 24.49 22.50
N GLY A 228 -35.67 23.67 23.54
CA GLY A 228 -36.71 23.23 24.49
C GLY A 228 -36.87 24.09 25.74
N ALA A 229 -35.98 25.06 25.99
CA ALA A 229 -35.97 25.88 27.21
C ALA A 229 -36.87 27.14 27.15
N LYS A 230 -37.81 27.20 26.22
CA LYS A 230 -38.91 28.19 26.22
C LYS A 230 -40.25 27.46 26.16
N ALA A 231 -40.74 27.08 27.33
CA ALA A 231 -42.17 26.90 27.64
C ALA A 231 -42.36 27.14 29.13
#